data_AF-A0A1Q6LHC6-F1
#
_entry.id   AF-A0A1Q6LHC6-F1
#
_cell.length_a   1.000
_cell.length_b   1.000
_cell.length_c   1.000
_cell.angle_alpha   90.00
_cell.angle_beta   90.00
_cell.angle_gamma   90.00
#
_symmetry.space_group_name_H-M   'P 1'
#
loop_
_entity.id
_entity.type
_entity.pdbx_description
1 polymer ?
#
loop_
_entity_poly.entity_id
_entity_poly.type
_entity_poly.pdbx_seq_one_letter_code
_entity_poly.pdbx_strand_id
1 'polypeptide(L)'
;MEEITSAELFKVIGKNVKYYRKLYNLKVGKMTQEDLAEIVDVSTALIGGLESDKINQGISVFNLWKISNALQISIDKLFDNSDSSNRFIEN
;
A
#
# COMPACT_ATOMS: atom_id res chain seq x y z
N MET A 1 8.73 -17.57 14.32
CA MET A 1 8.32 -16.33 13.65
C MET A 1 8.76 -15.20 14.56
N GLU A 2 9.48 -14.20 14.05
CA GLU A 2 9.70 -12.97 14.81
C GLU A 2 8.34 -12.35 15.15
N GLU A 3 8.22 -11.85 16.38
CA GLU A 3 7.01 -11.17 16.83
C GLU A 3 6.97 -9.79 16.17
N ILE A 4 6.07 -9.59 15.21
CA ILE A 4 5.88 -8.30 14.54
C ILE A 4 4.92 -7.44 15.35
N THR A 5 5.30 -6.19 15.63
CA THR A 5 4.40 -5.23 16.25
C THR A 5 3.39 -4.69 15.23
N SER A 6 2.20 -4.27 15.68
CA SER A 6 1.22 -3.63 14.80
C SER A 6 1.78 -2.39 14.08
N ALA A 7 2.70 -1.67 14.73
CA ALA A 7 3.34 -0.50 14.14
C ALA A 7 4.28 -0.86 12.97
N GLU A 8 5.05 -1.93 13.10
CA GLU A 8 5.89 -2.44 12.01
C GLU A 8 5.04 -2.95 10.85
N LEU A 9 3.96 -3.68 11.15
CA LEU A 9 3.02 -4.14 10.15
C LEU A 9 2.41 -2.97 9.36
N PHE A 10 1.95 -1.92 10.04
CA PHE A 10 1.39 -0.74 9.37
C PHE A 10 2.41 -0.02 8.50
N LYS A 11 3.69 0.02 8.91
CA LYS A 11 4.77 0.57 8.07
C LYS A 11 5.01 -0.27 6.82
N VAL A 12 4.99 -1.60 6.92
CA VAL A 12 5.12 -2.50 5.77
C VAL A 12 3.98 -2.24 4.77
N ILE A 13 2.75 -2.26 5.26
CA ILE A 13 1.55 -1.99 4.46
C ILE A 13 1.64 -0.63 3.78
N GLY A 14 1.94 0.43 4.54
CA GLY A 14 2.04 1.79 4.03
C GLY A 14 3.08 1.94 2.91
N LYS A 15 4.27 1.36 3.11
CA LYS A 15 5.32 1.33 2.09
C LYS A 15 4.90 0.57 0.83
N ASN A 16 4.21 -0.56 0.99
CA ASN A 16 3.74 -1.36 -0.13
C ASN A 16 2.64 -0.65 -0.92
N VAL A 17 1.67 -0.02 -0.26
CA VAL A 17 0.63 0.79 -0.93
C VAL A 17 1.29 1.91 -1.76
N LYS A 18 2.21 2.66 -1.16
CA LYS A 18 2.96 3.73 -1.85
C LYS A 18 3.76 3.21 -3.04
N TYR A 19 4.45 2.08 -2.86
CA TYR A 19 5.24 1.45 -3.91
C TYR A 19 4.36 1.06 -5.09
N TYR A 20 3.28 0.30 -4.85
CA TYR A 20 2.41 -0.18 -5.93
C TYR A 20 1.62 0.95 -6.59
N ARG A 21 1.22 1.99 -5.86
CA ARG A 21 0.64 3.20 -6.47
C ARG A 21 1.62 3.89 -7.41
N LYS A 22 2.88 4.02 -7.01
CA LYS A 22 3.93 4.57 -7.90
C LYS A 22 4.23 3.63 -9.07
N LEU A 23 4.20 2.32 -8.88
CA LEU A 23 4.39 1.36 -9.95
C LEU A 23 3.23 1.42 -10.97
N TYR A 24 2.01 1.60 -10.49
CA TYR A 24 0.82 1.85 -11.32
C TYR A 24 1.03 3.08 -12.21
N ASN A 25 1.60 4.17 -11.67
CA ASN A 25 1.98 5.37 -12.43
C ASN A 25 2.95 5.10 -13.57
N LEU A 26 3.83 4.11 -13.42
CA LEU A 26 4.83 3.76 -14.42
C LEU A 26 4.29 2.80 -15.48
N LYS A 27 3.34 1.92 -15.12
CA LYS A 27 2.90 0.79 -15.97
C LYS A 27 1.50 0.95 -16.57
N VAL A 28 0.59 1.64 -15.89
CA VAL A 28 -0.84 1.64 -16.23
C VAL A 28 -1.33 3.06 -16.53
N GLY A 29 -1.09 4.00 -15.63
CA GLY A 29 -1.56 5.38 -15.77
C GLY A 29 -1.43 6.15 -14.48
N LYS A 30 -1.75 7.44 -14.48
CA LYS A 30 -1.59 8.29 -13.30
C LYS A 30 -2.60 7.94 -12.19
N MET A 31 -2.10 7.82 -10.97
CA MET A 31 -2.79 7.54 -9.71
C MET A 31 -2.14 8.34 -8.58
N THR A 32 -2.77 9.45 -8.23
CA THR A 32 -2.42 10.29 -7.07
C THR A 32 -2.97 9.67 -5.77
N GLN A 33 -2.64 10.28 -4.62
CA GLN A 33 -3.22 9.82 -3.35
C GLN A 33 -4.72 10.14 -3.29
N GLU A 34 -5.09 11.28 -3.86
CA GLU A 34 -6.47 11.73 -4.05
C GLU A 34 -7.26 10.75 -4.92
N ASP A 35 -6.71 10.36 -6.07
CA ASP A 35 -7.38 9.40 -6.98
C ASP A 35 -7.60 8.05 -6.29
N LEU A 36 -6.59 7.54 -5.57
CA LEU A 36 -6.73 6.29 -4.83
C LEU A 36 -7.76 6.40 -3.70
N ALA A 37 -7.80 7.54 -3.01
CA ALA A 37 -8.77 7.79 -1.95
C ALA A 37 -10.20 7.82 -2.49
N GLU A 38 -10.42 8.43 -3.65
CA GLU A 38 -11.71 8.47 -4.34
C GLU A 38 -12.18 7.07 -4.74
N ILE A 39 -11.31 6.25 -5.36
CA ILE A 39 -11.66 4.88 -5.77
C ILE A 39 -12.02 3.99 -4.58
N VAL A 40 -11.33 4.17 -3.45
CA VAL A 40 -11.49 3.34 -2.25
C VAL A 40 -12.62 3.86 -1.35
N ASP A 41 -13.16 5.05 -1.63
CA ASP A 41 -14.18 5.75 -0.84
C ASP A 41 -13.69 6.04 0.60
N VAL A 42 -12.54 6.74 0.68
CA VAL A 42 -11.91 7.20 1.93
C VAL A 42 -11.35 8.61 1.76
N SER A 43 -10.88 9.23 2.85
CA SER A 43 -10.24 10.54 2.75
C SER A 43 -8.83 10.46 2.18
N THR A 44 -8.42 11.48 1.41
CA THR A 44 -7.02 11.65 0.97
C THR A 44 -6.06 11.65 2.16
N ALA A 45 -6.46 12.22 3.30
CA ALA A 45 -5.67 12.24 4.52
C ALA A 45 -5.39 10.82 5.06
N LEU A 46 -6.34 9.89 4.95
CA LEU A 46 -6.13 8.49 5.32
C LEU A 46 -5.04 7.86 4.44
N ILE A 47 -5.12 8.04 3.11
CA ILE A 47 -4.11 7.51 2.18
C ILE A 47 -2.75 8.17 2.41
N GLY A 48 -2.72 9.50 2.59
CA GLY A 48 -1.50 10.25 2.88
C GLY A 48 -0.83 9.81 4.18
N GLY A 49 -1.63 9.55 5.22
CA GLY A 49 -1.16 9.00 6.49
C GLY A 49 -0.64 7.57 6.34
N LEU A 50 -1.34 6.72 5.58
CA LEU A 50 -0.95 5.34 5.29
C LEU A 50 0.40 5.27 4.57
N GLU A 51 0.64 6.12 3.57
CA GLU A 51 1.88 6.13 2.79
C GLU A 51 3.03 6.94 3.44
N SER A 52 2.80 7.49 4.63
CA SER A 52 3.75 8.33 5.35
C SER A 52 4.72 7.49 6.16
N ASP A 53 6.02 7.76 6.03
CA ASP A 53 7.05 7.14 6.88
C ASP A 53 7.04 7.68 8.33
N LYS A 54 6.23 8.71 8.60
CA LYS A 54 6.13 9.40 9.91
C LYS A 54 4.93 9.00 10.75
N ILE A 55 3.91 8.39 10.14
CA ILE A 55 2.62 8.10 10.80
C ILE A 55 2.39 6.59 10.77
N ASN A 56 2.12 6.00 11.93
CA ASN A 56 1.69 4.60 12.01
C ASN A 56 0.17 4.55 11.79
N GLN A 57 -0.27 4.74 10.55
CA GLN A 57 -1.68 4.77 10.20
C GLN A 57 -2.21 3.34 10.03
N GLY A 58 -3.16 2.95 10.89
CA GLY A 58 -3.93 1.73 10.72
C GLY A 58 -5.01 1.89 9.64
N ILE A 59 -5.49 0.77 9.11
CA ILE A 59 -6.57 0.73 8.12
C ILE A 59 -7.34 -0.58 8.23
N SER A 60 -8.63 -0.57 7.88
CA SER A 60 -9.45 -1.78 7.91
C SER A 60 -9.04 -2.76 6.80
N VAL A 61 -9.26 -4.05 7.04
CA VAL A 61 -9.02 -5.11 6.04
C VAL A 61 -9.85 -4.89 4.76
N PHE A 62 -11.09 -4.40 4.90
CA PHE A 62 -11.94 -4.11 3.74
C PHE A 62 -11.36 -3.00 2.85
N ASN A 63 -10.82 -1.94 3.46
CA ASN A 63 -10.17 -0.88 2.68
C ASN A 63 -8.84 -1.36 2.08
N LEU A 64 -8.10 -2.27 2.73
CA LEU A 64 -6.93 -2.92 2.11
C LEU A 64 -7.30 -3.73 0.87
N TRP A 65 -8.39 -4.49 0.93
CA TRP A 65 -8.90 -5.23 -0.23
C TRP A 65 -9.33 -4.29 -1.37
N LYS A 66 -10.00 -3.17 -1.05
CA LYS A 66 -10.32 -2.15 -2.06
C LYS A 66 -9.06 -1.55 -2.68
N ILE A 67 -8.05 -1.22 -1.87
CA ILE A 67 -6.77 -0.69 -2.34
C ILE A 67 -6.07 -1.71 -3.26
N SER A 68 -6.01 -2.99 -2.90
CA SER A 68 -5.37 -4.00 -3.75
C SER A 68 -6.05 -4.12 -5.11
N ASN A 69 -7.38 -4.06 -5.15
CA ASN A 69 -8.15 -4.04 -6.41
C ASN A 69 -7.89 -2.78 -7.23
N ALA A 70 -7.90 -1.60 -6.59
CA ALA A 70 -7.62 -0.32 -7.26
C ALA A 70 -6.22 -0.29 -7.88
N LEU A 71 -5.25 -0.91 -7.21
CA LEU A 71 -3.86 -1.02 -7.66
C LEU A 71 -3.61 -2.23 -8.57
N GLN A 72 -4.62 -3.05 -8.85
CA GLN A 72 -4.54 -4.26 -9.69
C GLN A 72 -3.48 -5.26 -9.23
N ILE A 73 -3.40 -5.48 -7.92
CA ILE A 73 -2.48 -6.43 -7.29
C ILE A 73 -3.22 -7.38 -6.36
N SER A 74 -2.62 -8.53 -6.08
CA SER A 74 -3.11 -9.41 -5.01
C SER A 74 -2.83 -8.80 -3.63
N ILE A 75 -3.75 -9.00 -2.69
CA ILE A 75 -3.72 -8.34 -1.37
C ILE A 75 -2.50 -8.75 -0.53
N ASP A 76 -1.97 -9.96 -0.70
CA ASP A 76 -0.78 -10.46 0.00
C ASP A 76 0.46 -9.60 -0.27
N LYS A 77 0.56 -8.99 -1.46
CA LYS A 77 1.65 -8.07 -1.81
C LYS A 77 1.68 -6.83 -0.91
N LEU A 78 0.57 -6.46 -0.25
CA LEU A 78 0.54 -5.38 0.74
C LEU A 78 1.20 -5.79 2.06
N PHE A 79 1.31 -7.07 2.35
CA PHE A 79 1.90 -7.62 3.57
C PHE A 79 3.34 -8.10 3.36
N ASP A 80 3.86 -8.02 2.14
CA ASP A 80 5.18 -8.49 1.79
C ASP A 80 6.27 -7.64 2.46
N ASN A 81 6.99 -8.24 3.39
CA ASN A 81 8.15 -7.65 4.08
C ASN A 81 9.49 -8.17 3.53
N SER A 82 9.50 -8.82 2.36
CA SER A 82 10.75 -9.16 1.68
C SER A 82 11.46 -7.89 1.24
N ASP A 83 12.79 -7.87 1.42
CA ASP A 83 13.62 -6.75 0.99
C ASP A 83 13.37 -6.42 -0.48
N SER A 84 13.19 -5.13 -0.75
CA SER A 84 12.87 -4.57 -2.08
C SER A 84 13.80 -5.04 -3.21
N SER A 85 14.99 -5.52 -2.87
CA SER A 85 15.98 -6.15 -3.75
C SER A 85 15.43 -7.37 -4.52
N ASN A 86 14.46 -8.10 -3.94
CA ASN A 86 13.91 -9.33 -4.54
C ASN A 86 12.68 -9.10 -5.43
N ARG A 87 12.09 -7.90 -5.43
CA ARG A 87 10.83 -7.60 -6.16
C ARG A 87 11.00 -7.44 -7.68
N PHE A 88 12.23 -7.53 -8.19
CA PHE A 88 12.56 -7.41 -9.62
C PHE A 88 12.68 -8.75 -10.35
N ILE A 89 12.46 -9.88 -9.67
CA ILE A 89 12.66 -11.22 -10.26
C ILE A 89 11.41 -11.77 -10.95
N GLU A 90 10.23 -11.19 -10.72
CA GLU A 90 8.99 -11.64 -11.38
C GLU A 90 8.65 -10.70 -12.56
N ASN A 91 9.19 -11.03 -13.73
CA ASN A 91 8.66 -10.64 -15.05
C ASN A 91 8.12 -11.90 -15.74
#